data_AF-A0A1H0UHL8-F1
#
_entry.id   AF-A0A1H0UHL8-F1
#
_cell.length_a   1.000
_cell.length_b   1.000
_cell.length_c   1.000
_cell.angle_alpha   90.00
_cell.angle_beta   90.00
_cell.angle_gamma   90.00
#
_symmetry.space_group_name_H-M   'P 1'
#
loop_
_entity.id
_entity.type
_entity.pdbx_description
1 polymer ?
#
loop_
_entity_poly.entity_id
_entity_poly.type
_entity_poly.pdbx_seq_one_letter_code
_entity_poly.pdbx_strand_id
1 'polypeptide(L)'
;MQKNVFRVHFTWKEKEYVLKAHDLDMTHPYFVAIKALVLPEESSVLINPADDEIRKKFGRVRQLMLPFQSVSLIEEYREDPDLKKNENDVGKKSTKGEVLTPEKFIRK
;
A
#
# COMPACT_ATOMS: atom_id res chain seq x y z
N MET A 1 10.04 -7.78 -21.16
CA MET A 1 10.52 -6.64 -20.37
C MET A 1 9.81 -6.67 -19.03
N GLN A 2 10.56 -6.80 -17.92
CA GLN A 2 10.01 -6.67 -16.58
C GLN A 2 9.69 -5.18 -16.37
N LYS A 3 8.44 -4.84 -16.04
CA LYS A 3 8.05 -3.45 -15.81
C LYS A 3 8.39 -3.11 -14.36
N ASN A 4 9.18 -2.06 -14.15
CA ASN A 4 9.44 -1.53 -12.82
C ASN A 4 8.11 -1.19 -12.13
N VAL A 5 8.11 -1.25 -10.80
CA VAL A 5 6.98 -0.88 -9.96
C VAL A 5 7.41 0.28 -9.08
N PHE A 6 6.71 1.38 -9.19
CA PHE A 6 6.88 2.54 -8.32
C PHE A 6 5.88 2.47 -7.20
N ARG A 7 6.33 2.67 -5.95
CA ARG A 7 5.46 2.87 -4.80
C ARG A 7 5.54 4.33 -4.40
N VAL A 8 4.41 5.02 -4.42
CA VAL A 8 4.31 6.45 -4.13
C VAL A 8 3.49 6.66 -2.89
N HIS A 9 4.13 7.29 -1.89
CA HIS A 9 3.52 7.69 -0.63
C HIS A 9 3.16 9.17 -0.74
N PHE A 10 1.89 9.51 -0.49
CA PHE A 10 1.41 10.88 -0.60
C PHE A 10 0.25 11.17 0.34
N THR A 11 0.06 12.46 0.65
CA THR A 11 -1.05 12.95 1.46
C THR A 11 -2.11 13.59 0.56
N TRP A 12 -3.37 13.18 0.73
CA TRP A 12 -4.52 13.77 0.04
C TRP A 12 -5.72 13.88 0.98
N LYS A 13 -6.30 15.08 1.07
CA LYS A 13 -7.40 15.40 2.00
C LYS A 13 -7.09 14.95 3.43
N GLU A 14 -5.90 15.33 3.92
CA GLU A 14 -5.41 15.03 5.28
C GLU A 14 -5.22 13.53 5.58
N LYS A 15 -5.29 12.68 4.56
CA LYS A 15 -5.08 11.24 4.68
C LYS A 15 -3.87 10.79 3.86
N GLU A 16 -3.08 9.89 4.43
CA GLU A 16 -1.96 9.25 3.75
C GLU A 16 -2.45 8.11 2.86
N TYR A 17 -1.85 8.00 1.67
CA TYR A 17 -2.09 6.94 0.72
C TYR A 17 -0.76 6.39 0.21
N VAL A 18 -0.80 5.10 -0.12
CA VAL A 18 0.29 4.40 -0.80
C VAL A 18 -0.30 3.78 -2.06
N LEU A 19 0.19 4.20 -3.22
CA LEU A 19 -0.23 3.64 -4.51
C LEU A 19 0.96 3.06 -5.25
N LYS A 20 0.71 1.96 -5.96
CA LYS A 20 1.67 1.36 -6.89
C LYS A 20 1.33 1.75 -8.32
N ALA A 21 2.35 1.95 -9.14
CA ALA A 21 2.22 2.33 -10.55
C ALA A 21 3.35 1.74 -11.38
N HIS A 22 3.12 1.53 -12.67
CA HIS A 22 4.17 1.07 -13.61
C HIS A 22 4.85 2.21 -14.36
N ASP A 23 4.31 3.42 -14.31
CA ASP A 23 4.82 4.55 -15.06
C ASP A 23 4.76 5.82 -14.19
N LEU A 24 5.91 6.50 -14.14
CA LEU A 24 6.17 7.68 -13.34
C LEU A 24 6.78 8.74 -14.25
N ASP A 25 6.15 9.91 -14.30
CA ASP A 25 6.58 11.04 -15.11
C ASP A 25 6.77 12.27 -14.21
N MET A 26 8.04 12.66 -14.07
CA MET A 26 8.47 13.80 -13.26
C MET A 26 8.92 14.98 -14.12
N THR A 27 8.59 14.99 -15.42
CA THR A 27 9.02 16.06 -16.33
C THR A 27 8.28 17.38 -16.09
N HIS A 28 7.10 17.32 -15.47
CA HIS A 28 6.34 18.51 -15.11
C HIS A 28 6.97 19.18 -13.88
N PRO A 29 7.25 20.51 -13.90
CA PRO A 29 8.00 21.20 -12.84
C PRO A 29 7.40 21.18 -11.42
N TYR A 30 6.12 20.83 -11.27
CA TYR A 30 5.40 20.92 -10.00
C TYR A 30 4.65 19.64 -9.63
N PHE A 31 4.53 18.71 -10.58
CA PHE A 31 3.70 17.54 -10.42
C PHE A 31 4.47 16.29 -10.79
N VAL A 32 4.24 15.25 -10.00
CA VAL A 32 4.56 13.88 -10.32
C VAL A 32 3.31 13.26 -10.94
N ALA A 33 3.40 12.83 -12.19
CA ALA A 33 2.35 12.08 -12.84
C ALA A 33 2.59 10.59 -12.63
N ILE A 34 1.67 9.91 -11.93
CA ILE A 34 1.63 8.45 -11.85
C ILE A 34 0.57 7.91 -12.80
N LYS A 35 0.96 6.93 -13.61
CA LYS A 35 0.16 6.32 -14.67
C LYS A 35 0.21 4.80 -14.54
N ALA A 36 -0.78 4.12 -15.11
CA ALA A 36 -0.90 2.67 -15.03
C ALA A 36 -0.85 2.15 -13.58
N LEU A 37 -1.84 2.58 -12.78
CA LEU A 37 -1.96 2.19 -11.38
C LEU A 37 -2.09 0.67 -11.24
N VAL A 38 -1.37 0.12 -10.26
CA VAL A 38 -1.48 -1.28 -9.83
C VAL A 38 -2.42 -1.29 -8.63
N LEU A 39 -3.66 -1.71 -8.88
CA LEU A 39 -4.69 -1.78 -7.84
C LEU A 39 -4.60 -3.12 -7.12
N PRO A 40 -4.89 -3.15 -5.80
CA PRO A 40 -4.96 -4.41 -5.06
C PRO A 40 -6.08 -5.28 -5.61
N GLU A 41 -5.80 -6.58 -5.76
CA GLU A 41 -6.79 -7.56 -6.22
C GLU A 41 -7.95 -7.69 -5.22
N GLU A 42 -9.12 -8.01 -5.75
CA GLU A 42 -10.30 -8.29 -4.93
C GLU A 42 -10.18 -9.72 -4.40
N SER A 43 -9.83 -9.87 -3.11
CA SER A 43 -9.76 -11.17 -2.46
C SER A 43 -11.12 -11.53 -1.87
N SER A 44 -11.66 -12.70 -2.24
CA SER A 44 -12.96 -13.18 -1.76
C SER A 44 -12.92 -13.70 -0.33
N VAL A 45 -11.74 -13.91 0.25
CA VAL A 45 -11.55 -14.57 1.55
C VAL A 45 -11.22 -13.56 2.65
N LEU A 46 -10.54 -12.45 2.33
CA LEU A 46 -10.20 -11.39 3.27
C LEU A 46 -10.36 -10.02 2.60
N ILE A 47 -11.38 -9.28 3.03
CA ILE A 47 -11.60 -7.90 2.56
C ILE A 47 -10.77 -6.98 3.45
N ASN A 48 -9.72 -6.38 2.87
CA ASN A 48 -9.02 -5.27 3.49
C ASN A 48 -9.76 -3.96 3.16
N PRO A 49 -10.33 -3.24 4.15
CA PRO A 49 -11.08 -2.00 3.90
C PRO A 49 -10.24 -0.91 3.22
N ALA A 50 -8.92 -0.88 3.45
CA ALA A 50 -8.03 0.08 2.80
C ALA A 50 -7.89 -0.19 1.30
N ASP A 51 -7.84 -1.46 0.89
CA ASP A 51 -7.76 -1.86 -0.51
C ASP A 51 -9.06 -1.57 -1.26
N ASP A 52 -10.20 -1.81 -0.60
CA ASP A 52 -11.52 -1.43 -1.09
C ASP A 52 -11.65 0.08 -1.32
N GLU A 53 -11.14 0.87 -0.38
CA GLU A 53 -11.12 2.32 -0.51
C GLU A 53 -10.25 2.78 -1.67
N ILE A 54 -9.06 2.18 -1.84
CA ILE A 54 -8.18 2.45 -2.99
C ILE A 54 -8.91 2.14 -4.30
N ARG A 55 -9.55 0.97 -4.41
CA ARG A 55 -10.32 0.58 -5.60
C ARG A 55 -11.46 1.56 -5.88
N LYS A 56 -12.25 1.93 -4.86
CA LYS A 56 -13.38 2.86 -5.02
C LYS A 56 -12.93 4.26 -5.44
N LYS A 57 -11.81 4.75 -4.89
CA LYS A 57 -11.32 6.12 -5.15
C LYS A 57 -10.53 6.24 -6.44
N PHE A 58 -9.68 5.26 -6.74
CA PHE A 58 -8.69 5.35 -7.80
C PHE A 58 -8.92 4.35 -8.94
N GLY A 59 -9.87 3.42 -8.82
CA GLY A 59 -10.05 2.34 -9.78
C GLY A 59 -10.45 2.77 -11.20
N ARG A 60 -11.01 3.97 -11.35
CA ARG A 60 -11.35 4.57 -12.66
C ARG A 60 -10.37 5.65 -13.11
N VAL A 61 -9.32 5.91 -12.33
CA VAL A 61 -8.37 6.98 -12.59
C VAL A 61 -7.28 6.46 -13.51
N ARG A 62 -7.19 7.04 -14.71
CA ARG A 62 -6.15 6.71 -15.69
C ARG A 62 -4.76 7.22 -15.27
N GLN A 63 -4.74 8.41 -14.67
CA GLN A 63 -3.52 9.13 -14.29
C GLN A 63 -3.83 10.04 -13.10
N LEU A 64 -2.91 10.11 -12.14
CA LEU A 64 -2.93 11.11 -11.07
C LEU A 64 -1.78 12.09 -11.29
N MET A 65 -2.04 13.38 -11.07
CA MET A 65 -1.02 14.41 -11.01
C MET A 65 -0.91 14.88 -9.57
N LEU A 66 0.14 14.44 -8.89
CA LEU A 66 0.38 14.73 -7.49
C LEU A 66 1.33 15.92 -7.39
N PRO A 67 0.96 17.01 -6.70
CA PRO A 67 1.91 18.08 -6.42
C PRO A 67 3.12 17.53 -5.66
N PHE A 68 4.35 17.95 -5.97
CA PHE A 68 5.56 17.43 -5.30
C PHE A 68 5.48 17.54 -3.78
N GLN A 69 4.91 18.63 -3.25
CA GLN A 69 4.77 18.84 -1.81
C GLN A 69 3.84 17.82 -1.12
N SER A 70 2.97 17.16 -1.88
CA SER A 70 2.09 16.12 -1.34
C SER A 70 2.75 14.76 -1.28
N VAL A 71 3.87 14.57 -2.00
CA VAL A 71 4.58 13.29 -2.10
C VAL A 71 5.64 13.26 -1.01
N SER A 72 5.58 12.23 -0.15
CA SER A 72 6.55 12.05 0.94
C SER A 72 7.69 11.11 0.55
N LEU A 73 7.41 10.08 -0.26
CA LEU A 73 8.41 9.10 -0.68
C LEU A 73 8.02 8.44 -2.01
N ILE A 74 9.00 8.24 -2.88
CA ILE A 74 8.89 7.42 -4.09
C ILE A 74 9.95 6.32 -4.02
N GLU A 75 9.52 5.08 -4.13
CA GLU A 75 10.38 3.91 -4.19
C GLU A 75 10.25 3.26 -5.56
N GLU A 76 11.37 2.81 -6.13
CA GLU A 76 11.39 2.06 -7.39
C GLU A 76 11.86 0.63 -7.14
N TYR A 77 11.06 -0.33 -7.61
CA TYR A 77 11.34 -1.75 -7.50
C TYR A 77 11.44 -2.40 -8.89
N ARG A 78 12.41 -3.29 -9.06
CA ARG A 78 12.54 -4.12 -10.28
C ARG A 78 11.42 -5.15 -10.41
N GLU A 79 10.86 -5.58 -9.27
CA GLU A 79 9.77 -6.55 -9.15
C GLU A 79 8.79 -6.06 -8.09
N ASP A 80 7.51 -6.41 -8.20
CA ASP A 80 6.53 -5.99 -7.19
C ASP A 80 6.90 -6.58 -5.81
N PRO A 81 7.16 -5.72 -4.80
CA PRO A 81 7.60 -6.17 -3.47
C PRO A 81 6.54 -6.98 -2.71
N ASP A 82 5.26 -6.89 -3.10
CA ASP A 82 4.16 -7.54 -2.39
C ASP A 82 3.86 -8.96 -2.93
N LEU A 83 4.36 -9.31 -4.12
CA LEU A 83 4.17 -10.64 -4.72
C LEU A 83 4.76 -11.78 -3.87
N LYS A 84 5.86 -11.52 -3.13
CA LYS A 84 6.55 -12.54 -2.32
C LYS A 84 5.89 -12.80 -0.95
N LYS A 85 4.90 -12.01 -0.55
CA LYS A 85 4.19 -12.19 0.73
C LYS A 85 3.09 -13.24 0.67
N ASN A 86 2.47 -13.45 -0.50
CA ASN A 86 1.31 -14.33 -0.63
C ASN A 86 1.62 -15.83 -0.48
N GLU A 87 2.87 -16.27 -0.69
CA GLU A 87 3.27 -17.66 -0.44
C GLU A 87 3.50 -17.97 1.05
N ASN A 88 3.82 -16.95 1.86
CA ASN A 88 4.16 -17.12 3.28
C ASN A 88 2.99 -16.85 4.25
N ASP A 89 1.89 -16.24 3.79
CA ASP A 89 0.73 -15.94 4.64
C ASP A 89 -0.31 -17.08 4.72
N VAL A 90 -0.11 -18.15 3.94
CA VAL A 90 -0.90 -19.40 4.05
C VAL A 90 -0.43 -20.29 5.22
N GLY A 91 0.68 -19.91 5.89
CA GLY A 91 1.38 -20.77 6.84
C GLY A 91 1.32 -20.39 8.33
N LYS A 92 0.77 -19.25 8.75
CA LYS A 92 0.69 -18.90 10.19
C LYS A 92 -0.64 -19.35 10.80
N LYS A 93 -0.80 -20.67 10.91
CA LYS A 93 -1.81 -21.30 11.77
C LYS A 93 -1.75 -20.68 13.17
N SER A 94 -2.89 -20.18 13.61
CA SER A 94 -3.24 -19.96 15.00
C SER A 94 -2.81 -21.16 15.85
N THR A 95 -1.96 -20.92 16.85
CA THR A 95 -1.90 -21.76 18.04
C THR A 95 -1.84 -20.90 19.28
N LYS A 96 -2.91 -21.06 20.08
CA LYS A 96 -3.11 -20.73 21.50
C LYS A 96 -3.20 -19.25 21.86
N GLY A 97 -4.44 -18.86 22.18
CA GLY A 97 -4.69 -17.82 23.17
C GLY A 97 -4.10 -18.26 24.51
N GLU A 98 -3.19 -17.45 25.03
CA GLU A 98 -2.83 -17.42 26.43
C GLU A 98 -3.32 -16.08 26.96
N VAL A 99 -4.35 -16.14 27.80
CA VAL A 99 -4.89 -14.97 28.50
C VAL A 99 -3.83 -14.57 29.53
N LEU A 100 -3.08 -13.51 29.26
CA LEU A 100 -2.21 -12.89 30.24
C LEU A 100 -3.08 -12.19 31.29
N THR A 101 -3.43 -12.89 32.37
CA THR A 101 -3.92 -12.23 33.59
C THR A 101 -2.75 -11.49 34.26
N PRO A 102 -2.89 -10.21 34.62
CA PRO A 102 -1.85 -9.50 35.35
C PRO A 102 -1.91 -9.87 36.85
N GLU A 103 -1.37 -11.03 37.21
CA GLU A 103 -0.93 -11.27 38.59
C GLU A 103 0.55 -10.94 38.72
N LYS A 104 0.83 -9.68 39.08
CA LYS A 104 1.97 -9.24 39.91
C LYS A 104 1.93 -7.74 40.09
N PHE A 105 0.97 -7.28 40.89
CA PHE A 105 1.11 -6.05 41.65
C PHE A 105 1.03 -6.41 43.14
N ILE A 106 2.11 -7.01 43.65
CA ILE A 106 2.34 -7.07 45.10
C ILE A 106 3.36 -6.00 45.41
N ARG A 107 2.84 -4.95 46.06
CA ARG A 107 3.58 -3.86 46.71
C ARG A 107 4.62 -4.45 47.68
N LYS A 108 5.79 -3.83 47.72
CA LYS A 108 6.57 -3.75 48.95
C LYS A 108 7.26 -2.39 49.00
#